data_AF-A0A1X1KGF0-F1
#
_entry.id   AF-A0A1X1KGF0-F1
#
_cell.length_a   1.000
_cell.length_b   1.000
_cell.length_c   1.000
_cell.angle_alpha   90.00
_cell.angle_beta   90.00
_cell.angle_gamma   90.00
#
_symmetry.space_group_name_H-M   'P 1'
#
loop_
_entity.id
_entity.type
_entity.pdbx_description
1 polymer ?
#
loop_
_entity_poly.entity_id
_entity_poly.type
_entity_poly.pdbx_seq_one_letter_code
_entity_poly.pdbx_strand_id
1 'polypeptide(L)'
;MKNLFRIHFTAIAVMDLLLLAFFSTRPETAFDWLLLTGFIFILAQGLLLFRLLVRLKHQFAEIYPQINKKIRFYYLGVLSIDFLFFVLLAFVSSQRFYSLMPIITACHSTFYYRTADYLRNNYPDFYDKRISLWECL
;
A
#
# COMPACT_ATOMS: atom_id res chain seq x y z
N MET A 1 -13.92 10.05 -2.72
CA MET A 1 -12.74 9.31 -2.19
C MET A 1 -12.31 8.12 -3.04
N LYS A 2 -13.25 7.43 -3.70
CA LYS A 2 -13.03 6.22 -4.48
C LYS A 2 -11.82 6.26 -5.43
N ASN A 3 -11.67 7.32 -6.23
CA ASN A 3 -10.58 7.45 -7.20
C ASN A 3 -9.21 7.56 -6.50
N LEU A 4 -9.14 8.32 -5.41
CA LEU A 4 -7.92 8.51 -4.64
C LEU A 4 -7.42 7.17 -4.05
N PHE A 5 -8.34 6.39 -3.47
CA PHE A 5 -8.05 5.05 -2.96
C PHE A 5 -7.65 4.08 -4.07
N ARG A 6 -8.36 4.08 -5.21
CA ARG A 6 -8.01 3.24 -6.37
C ARG A 6 -6.61 3.51 -6.88
N ILE A 7 -6.23 4.78 -7.07
CA ILE A 7 -4.90 5.14 -7.61
C ILE A 7 -3.79 4.70 -6.67
N HIS A 8 -3.96 4.91 -5.36
CA HIS A 8 -2.97 4.47 -4.39
C HIS A 8 -2.87 2.95 -4.33
N PHE A 9 -4.01 2.24 -4.37
CA PHE A 9 -3.99 0.78 -4.42
C PHE A 9 -3.37 0.24 -5.71
N THR A 10 -3.65 0.85 -6.87
CA THR A 10 -2.99 0.50 -8.13
C THR A 10 -1.49 0.73 -8.04
N ALA A 11 -1.04 1.84 -7.43
CA ALA A 11 0.39 2.08 -7.21
C ALA A 11 1.02 0.98 -6.33
N ILE A 12 0.37 0.60 -5.22
CA ILE A 12 0.82 -0.50 -4.35
C ILE A 12 0.90 -1.81 -5.16
N ALA A 13 -0.13 -2.17 -5.91
CA ALA A 13 -0.16 -3.40 -6.69
C ALA A 13 0.91 -3.44 -7.80
N VAL A 14 1.17 -2.30 -8.46
CA VAL A 14 2.25 -2.17 -9.45
C VAL A 14 3.61 -2.33 -8.76
N MET A 15 3.80 -1.75 -7.58
CA MET A 15 5.02 -1.92 -6.79
C MET A 15 5.21 -3.38 -6.39
N ASP A 16 4.18 -4.05 -5.87
CA ASP A 16 4.23 -5.48 -5.50
C ASP A 16 4.58 -6.36 -6.72
N LEU A 17 4.02 -6.05 -7.89
CA LEU A 17 4.32 -6.75 -9.15
C LEU A 17 5.76 -6.53 -9.62
N LEU A 18 6.29 -5.31 -9.53
CA LEU A 18 7.68 -5.00 -9.85
C LEU A 18 8.63 -5.77 -8.93
N LEU A 19 8.31 -5.85 -7.65
CA LEU A 19 9.09 -6.60 -6.67
C LEU A 19 9.07 -8.12 -6.97
N LEU A 20 7.90 -8.66 -7.33
CA LEU A 20 7.76 -10.05 -7.78
C LEU A 20 8.60 -10.34 -9.02
N ALA A 21 8.54 -9.46 -10.03
CA ALA A 21 9.34 -9.61 -11.25
C ALA A 21 10.85 -9.55 -10.96
N PHE A 22 11.27 -8.67 -10.05
CA PHE A 22 12.66 -8.56 -9.61
C PHE A 22 13.16 -9.86 -8.96
N PHE A 23 12.41 -10.40 -7.99
CA PHE A 23 12.79 -11.65 -7.31
C PHE A 23 12.72 -12.88 -8.22
N SER A 24 11.80 -12.89 -9.19
CA SER A 24 11.68 -14.01 -10.14
C SER A 24 12.80 -14.04 -11.17
N THR A 25 13.33 -12.90 -11.59
CA THR A 25 14.33 -12.81 -12.66
C THR A 25 15.77 -12.82 -12.15
N ARG A 26 15.98 -12.52 -10.87
CA ARG A 26 17.31 -12.45 -10.25
C ARG A 26 17.39 -13.24 -8.93
N PRO A 27 17.22 -14.57 -8.97
CA PRO A 27 17.24 -15.40 -7.77
C PRO A 27 18.60 -15.41 -7.06
N GLU A 28 19.70 -15.09 -7.74
CA GLU A 28 21.06 -15.07 -7.17
C GLU A 28 21.54 -13.65 -6.80
N THR A 29 20.61 -12.69 -6.63
CA THR A 29 20.98 -11.33 -6.21
C THR A 29 21.71 -11.38 -4.88
N ALA A 30 22.86 -10.69 -4.79
CA ALA A 30 23.63 -10.58 -3.55
C ALA A 30 22.75 -10.04 -2.41
N PHE A 31 22.90 -10.61 -1.22
CA PHE A 31 22.07 -10.33 -0.05
C PHE A 31 21.96 -8.83 0.29
N ASP A 32 23.08 -8.10 0.18
CA ASP A 32 23.12 -6.66 0.43
C ASP A 32 22.26 -5.85 -0.57
N TRP A 33 22.28 -6.22 -1.84
CA TRP A 33 21.46 -5.59 -2.88
C TRP A 33 19.97 -5.88 -2.70
N LEU A 34 19.66 -7.08 -2.25
CA LEU A 34 18.30 -7.52 -1.95
C LEU A 34 17.72 -6.73 -0.76
N LEU A 35 18.49 -6.57 0.32
CA LEU A 35 18.12 -5.72 1.46
C LEU A 35 17.98 -4.25 1.07
N LEU A 36 18.92 -3.71 0.30
CA LEU A 36 18.84 -2.32 -0.16
C LEU A 36 17.56 -2.07 -0.98
N THR A 37 17.23 -2.99 -1.90
CA THR A 37 16.03 -2.90 -2.74
C THR A 37 14.76 -2.97 -1.88
N GLY A 38 14.70 -3.90 -0.92
CA GLY A 38 13.57 -4.02 0.01
C GLY A 38 13.40 -2.78 0.90
N PHE A 39 14.50 -2.16 1.33
CA PHE A 39 14.45 -0.93 2.13
C PHE A 39 13.92 0.26 1.31
N ILE A 40 14.41 0.44 0.07
CA ILE A 40 13.90 1.47 -0.85
C ILE A 40 12.41 1.28 -1.11
N PHE A 41 11.97 0.03 -1.26
CA PHE A 41 10.57 -0.31 -1.46
C PHE A 41 9.68 0.14 -0.29
N ILE A 42 10.06 -0.15 0.96
CA ILE A 42 9.31 0.30 2.14
C ILE A 42 9.25 1.83 2.18
N LEU A 43 10.35 2.52 1.89
CA LEU A 43 10.36 3.98 1.88
C LEU A 43 9.41 4.54 0.82
N ALA A 44 9.40 3.95 -0.38
CA ALA A 44 8.50 4.34 -1.46
C ALA A 44 7.02 4.11 -1.07
N GLN A 45 6.68 2.96 -0.48
CA GLN A 45 5.34 2.68 0.01
C GLN A 45 4.93 3.63 1.15
N GLY A 46 5.83 3.89 2.11
CA GLY A 46 5.63 4.86 3.18
C GLY A 46 5.33 6.27 2.66
N LEU A 47 6.05 6.71 1.62
CA LEU A 47 5.83 7.99 0.96
C LEU A 47 4.49 8.04 0.22
N LEU A 48 4.14 6.99 -0.53
CA LEU A 48 2.83 6.87 -1.21
C LEU A 48 1.68 6.96 -0.21
N LEU A 49 1.79 6.26 0.91
CA LEU A 49 0.81 6.28 1.97
C LEU A 49 0.73 7.65 2.67
N PHE A 50 1.86 8.31 2.92
CA PHE A 50 1.87 9.67 3.46
C PHE A 50 1.15 10.65 2.53
N ARG A 51 1.40 10.54 1.22
CA ARG A 51 0.74 11.33 0.19
C ARG A 51 -0.78 11.13 0.19
N LEU A 52 -1.25 9.89 0.34
CA LEU A 52 -2.68 9.58 0.49
C LEU A 52 -3.28 10.31 1.69
N LEU A 53 -2.60 10.26 2.85
CA LEU A 53 -3.08 10.90 4.07
C LEU A 53 -3.23 12.41 3.93
N VAL A 54 -2.23 13.06 3.32
CA VAL A 54 -2.27 14.51 3.08
C VAL A 54 -3.45 14.88 2.18
N ARG A 55 -3.67 14.13 1.09
CA ARG A 55 -4.80 14.38 0.18
C ARG A 55 -6.15 14.13 0.82
N LEU A 56 -6.28 13.04 1.58
CA LEU A 56 -7.50 12.75 2.33
C LEU A 56 -7.82 13.88 3.32
N LYS A 57 -6.83 14.36 4.07
CA LYS A 57 -7.01 15.49 4.99
C LYS A 57 -7.44 16.76 4.27
N HIS A 58 -6.86 17.05 3.11
CA HIS A 58 -7.14 18.28 2.39
C HIS A 58 -8.50 18.27 1.68
N GLN A 59 -8.80 17.20 0.93
CA GLN A 59 -10.01 17.10 0.10
C GLN A 59 -11.27 16.70 0.86
N PHE A 60 -11.09 16.05 2.02
CA PHE A 60 -12.16 15.52 2.85
C PHE A 60 -12.06 16.01 4.30
N ALA A 61 -11.61 17.26 4.50
CA ALA A 61 -11.38 17.85 5.82
C ALA A 61 -12.60 17.75 6.76
N GLU A 62 -13.80 17.88 6.21
CA GLU A 62 -15.08 17.80 6.93
C GLU A 62 -15.30 16.43 7.61
N ILE A 63 -15.08 15.36 6.86
CA ILE A 63 -15.33 13.98 7.30
C ILE A 63 -14.08 13.32 7.89
N TYR A 64 -12.88 13.85 7.59
CA TYR A 64 -11.61 13.26 7.99
C TYR A 64 -11.52 12.94 9.49
N PRO A 65 -11.95 13.81 10.44
CA PRO A 65 -11.92 13.49 11.87
C PRO A 65 -12.68 12.20 12.23
N GLN A 66 -13.80 11.94 11.55
CA GLN A 66 -14.66 10.78 11.79
C GLN A 66 -14.03 9.49 11.25
N ILE A 67 -13.39 9.56 10.07
CA ILE A 67 -12.77 8.40 9.41
C ILE A 67 -11.31 8.17 9.83
N ASN A 68 -10.67 9.12 10.52
CA ASN A 68 -9.25 9.13 10.84
C ASN A 68 -8.78 7.81 11.49
N LYS A 69 -9.55 7.25 12.43
CA LYS A 69 -9.19 5.99 13.10
C LYS A 69 -9.10 4.82 12.12
N LYS A 70 -10.02 4.75 11.15
CA LYS A 70 -10.05 3.70 10.12
C LYS A 70 -8.95 3.89 9.09
N ILE A 71 -8.71 5.13 8.67
CA ILE A 71 -7.60 5.47 7.77
C ILE A 71 -6.24 5.14 8.40
N ARG A 72 -6.06 5.44 9.70
CA ARG A 72 -4.84 5.06 10.45
C ARG A 72 -4.68 3.55 10.55
N PHE A 73 -5.76 2.81 10.76
CA PHE A 73 -5.70 1.34 10.78
C PHE A 73 -5.30 0.77 9.42
N TYR A 74 -5.84 1.31 8.33
CA TYR A 74 -5.44 0.95 6.97
C TYR A 74 -3.94 1.20 6.75
N TYR A 75 -3.47 2.40 7.05
CA TYR A 75 -2.07 2.81 6.93
C TYR A 75 -1.13 1.90 7.73
N LEU A 76 -1.42 1.73 9.03
CA LEU A 76 -0.60 0.92 9.91
C LEU A 76 -0.63 -0.55 9.48
N GLY A 77 -1.76 -1.04 8.96
CA GLY A 77 -1.89 -2.39 8.42
C GLY A 77 -0.94 -2.63 7.25
N VAL A 78 -0.98 -1.78 6.22
CA VAL A 78 -0.09 -1.89 5.05
C VAL A 78 1.36 -1.80 5.48
N LEU A 79 1.73 -0.77 6.25
CA LEU A 79 3.11 -0.58 6.70
C LEU A 79 3.63 -1.73 7.57
N SER A 80 2.77 -2.34 8.39
CA SER A 80 3.15 -3.50 9.20
C SER A 80 3.42 -4.74 8.35
N ILE A 81 2.65 -4.94 7.27
CA ILE A 81 2.86 -6.04 6.32
C ILE A 81 4.17 -5.82 5.55
N ASP A 82 4.41 -4.60 5.07
CA ASP A 82 5.67 -4.23 4.40
C ASP A 82 6.89 -4.43 5.32
N PHE A 83 6.78 -4.00 6.58
CA PHE A 83 7.84 -4.19 7.56
C PHE A 83 8.08 -5.67 7.87
N LEU A 84 7.01 -6.45 8.07
CA LEU A 84 7.12 -7.89 8.28
C LEU A 84 7.78 -8.57 7.07
N PHE A 85 7.40 -8.18 5.86
CA PHE A 85 8.00 -8.67 4.64
C PHE A 85 9.51 -8.40 4.59
N PHE A 86 9.93 -7.19 4.95
CA PHE A 86 11.35 -6.83 5.01
C PHE A 86 12.13 -7.56 6.10
N VAL A 87 11.52 -7.79 7.27
CA VAL A 87 12.14 -8.62 8.30
C VAL A 87 12.35 -10.04 7.78
N LEU A 88 11.35 -10.63 7.12
CA LEU A 88 11.48 -11.94 6.47
C LEU A 88 12.57 -11.91 5.38
N LEU A 89 12.71 -10.79 4.66
CA LEU A 89 13.74 -10.57 3.64
C LEU A 89 15.16 -10.75 4.20
N ALA A 90 15.37 -10.36 5.46
CA ALA A 90 16.67 -10.48 6.13
C ALA A 90 17.01 -11.91 6.62
N PHE A 91 16.02 -12.79 6.76
CA PHE A 91 16.23 -14.13 7.34
C PHE A 91 16.07 -15.28 6.34
N VAL A 92 15.45 -15.05 5.19
CA VAL A 92 15.08 -16.10 4.23
C VAL A 92 15.89 -15.95 2.93
N SER A 93 16.17 -17.07 2.25
CA SER A 93 16.84 -17.07 0.94
C SER A 93 15.97 -16.40 -0.13
N SER A 94 16.62 -15.65 -1.03
CA SER A 94 16.05 -14.99 -2.22
C SER A 94 15.03 -15.87 -2.98
N GLN A 95 15.32 -17.17 -3.08
CA GLN A 95 14.52 -18.16 -3.82
C GLN A 95 13.14 -18.43 -3.21
N ARG A 96 12.92 -18.15 -1.92
CA ARG A 96 11.61 -18.39 -1.27
C ARG A 96 10.70 -17.16 -1.25
N PHE A 97 11.15 -16.00 -1.77
CA PHE A 97 10.34 -14.77 -1.70
C PHE A 97 9.30 -14.63 -2.81
N TYR A 98 9.52 -15.22 -3.99
CA TYR A 98 8.52 -15.14 -5.06
C TYR A 98 7.17 -15.75 -4.62
N SER A 99 7.19 -16.74 -3.72
CA SER A 99 5.97 -17.36 -3.17
C SER A 99 5.32 -16.54 -2.06
N LEU A 100 6.04 -15.61 -1.41
CA LEU A 100 5.51 -14.71 -0.40
C LEU A 100 4.81 -13.49 -1.02
N MET A 101 5.23 -13.05 -2.20
CA MET A 101 4.65 -11.90 -2.91
C MET A 101 3.13 -11.96 -3.11
N PRO A 102 2.53 -13.07 -3.58
CA PRO A 102 1.08 -13.17 -3.65
C PRO A 102 0.37 -13.01 -2.30
N ILE A 103 1.00 -13.48 -1.22
CA ILE A 103 0.45 -13.36 0.15
C ILE A 103 0.46 -11.91 0.60
N ILE A 104 1.58 -11.21 0.42
CA ILE A 104 1.72 -9.77 0.72
C ILE A 104 0.67 -8.95 -0.06
N THR A 105 0.56 -9.20 -1.37
CA THR A 105 -0.42 -8.53 -2.24
C THR A 105 -1.85 -8.80 -1.79
N ALA A 106 -2.16 -10.03 -1.34
CA ALA A 106 -3.47 -10.39 -0.81
C ALA A 106 -3.76 -9.68 0.53
N CYS A 107 -2.77 -9.52 1.40
CA CYS A 107 -2.90 -8.73 2.63
C CYS A 107 -3.18 -7.26 2.32
N HIS A 108 -2.43 -6.65 1.41
CA HIS A 108 -2.67 -5.27 0.96
C HIS A 108 -4.08 -5.08 0.38
N SER A 109 -4.49 -6.01 -0.48
CA SER A 109 -5.84 -6.04 -1.05
C SER A 109 -6.91 -6.15 0.03
N THR A 110 -6.70 -7.01 1.04
CA THR A 110 -7.64 -7.17 2.16
C THR A 110 -7.81 -5.87 2.93
N PHE A 111 -6.72 -5.19 3.29
CA PHE A 111 -6.78 -3.89 3.98
C PHE A 111 -7.47 -2.82 3.13
N TYR A 112 -7.17 -2.79 1.83
CA TYR A 112 -7.82 -1.88 0.88
C TYR A 112 -9.33 -2.12 0.81
N TYR A 113 -9.77 -3.33 0.48
CA TYR A 113 -11.20 -3.64 0.30
C TYR A 113 -11.99 -3.45 1.58
N ARG A 114 -11.45 -3.85 2.74
CA ARG A 114 -12.12 -3.65 4.04
C ARG A 114 -12.32 -2.17 4.35
N THR A 115 -11.34 -1.33 4.04
CA THR A 115 -11.42 0.11 4.28
C THR A 115 -12.36 0.78 3.27
N ALA A 116 -12.25 0.42 1.99
CA ALA A 116 -13.10 0.94 0.93
C ALA A 116 -14.58 0.58 1.15
N ASP A 117 -14.86 -0.67 1.53
CA ASP A 117 -16.22 -1.12 1.83
C ASP A 117 -16.79 -0.39 3.05
N TYR A 118 -16.01 -0.23 4.11
CA TYR A 118 -16.41 0.56 5.28
C TYR A 118 -16.76 2.01 4.89
N LEU A 119 -15.90 2.68 4.12
CA LEU A 119 -16.13 4.07 3.70
C LEU A 119 -17.35 4.19 2.78
N ARG A 120 -17.51 3.25 1.84
CA ARG A 120 -18.67 3.21 0.94
C ARG A 120 -19.98 3.05 1.70
N ASN A 121 -20.02 2.16 2.69
CA ASN A 121 -21.26 1.82 3.38
C ASN A 121 -21.65 2.85 4.45
N ASN A 122 -20.69 3.53 5.08
CA ASN A 122 -20.96 4.50 6.14
C ASN A 122 -21.02 5.95 5.62
N TYR A 123 -20.36 6.25 4.50
CA TYR A 123 -20.20 7.61 3.99
C TYR A 123 -20.31 7.67 2.45
N PRO A 124 -21.44 7.21 1.87
CA PRO A 124 -21.58 7.06 0.42
C PRO A 124 -21.39 8.38 -0.34
N ASP A 125 -21.98 9.47 0.15
CA ASP A 125 -21.92 10.80 -0.51
C ASP A 125 -20.48 11.31 -0.67
N PHE A 126 -19.66 11.12 0.36
CA PHE A 126 -18.24 11.50 0.33
C PHE A 126 -17.39 10.46 -0.42
N TYR A 127 -17.77 9.18 -0.36
CA TYR A 127 -17.04 8.11 -1.04
C TYR A 127 -17.10 8.27 -2.56
N ASP A 128 -18.31 8.51 -3.09
CA ASP A 128 -18.56 8.68 -4.52
C ASP A 128 -18.33 10.11 -5.03
N LYS A 129 -18.04 11.07 -4.13
CA LYS A 129 -17.57 12.41 -4.51
C LYS A 129 -16.45 12.32 -5.54
N ARG A 130 -16.75 12.83 -6.74
CA ARG A 130 -15.80 12.90 -7.85
C ARG A 130 -14.74 13.94 -7.54
N ILE A 131 -13.49 13.54 -7.73
CA ILE A 131 -12.31 14.38 -7.61
C ILE A 131 -11.59 14.24 -8.94
N SER A 132 -11.00 15.32 -9.44
CA SER A 132 -10.24 15.25 -10.69
C SER A 132 -9.00 14.35 -10.53
N LEU A 133 -8.51 13.80 -11.64
CA LEU A 133 -7.27 13.02 -11.62
C LEU A 133 -6.08 13.87 -11.19
N TRP A 134 -6.03 15.15 -11.57
CA TRP A 134 -4.99 16.09 -11.15
C TRP A 134 -4.95 16.30 -9.65
N GLU A 135 -6.12 16.36 -9.01
CA GLU A 135 -6.23 16.42 -7.56
C GLU A 135 -5.90 15.07 -6.89
N CYS A 136 -5.90 13.97 -7.63
CA CYS A 136 -5.47 12.64 -7.14
C CYS A 136 -3.99 12.33 -7.42
N LEU A 137 -3.39 12.92 -8.46
CA LEU A 137 -2.02 12.75 -8.94
C LEU A 137 -1.04 13.72 -8.34
#